data_AF-A0A845CB96-F1
#
_entry.id   AF-A0A845CB96-F1
#
_cell.length_a   1.000
_cell.length_b   1.000
_cell.length_c   1.000
_cell.angle_alpha   90.00
_cell.angle_beta   90.00
_cell.angle_gamma   90.00
#
_symmetry.space_group_name_H-M   'P 1'
#
loop_
_entity.id
_entity.type
_entity.pdbx_description
1 polymer ?
#
loop_
_entity_poly.entity_id
_entity_poly.type
_entity_poly.pdbx_seq_one_letter_code
_entity_poly.pdbx_strand_id
1 'polypeptide(L)'
;MDWNAKEAIVAFEQAYAKLEDKFRLKVAMDEERWGIDSVYLPTVMPSGPVDYVLVAMEPSMGGKSKDEVQKQVDDGLRNFCNSTEDFILHFCARNYLCRDGETYHVTDLAKGAMPTTVKAAGNAGKYEDWYLLFEKELELIAKPGARIISIGKPVERFLSGKGLRGHVGTILHYSPQAASHRGRAIVGREAEYTQFASFIHVLPQGSSWSEPKEAIPLSESRRQLAFAYKVCFEHLRDRKPE
;
A
#
# COMPACT_ATOMS: atom_id res chain seq x y z
N MET A 1 16.09 17.84 21.10
CA MET A 1 15.85 16.55 20.41
C MET A 1 16.76 15.54 21.10
N ASP A 2 16.17 14.52 21.74
CA ASP A 2 16.88 13.51 22.52
C ASP A 2 17.90 12.76 21.63
N TRP A 3 19.13 12.62 22.10
CA TRP A 3 20.20 11.94 21.36
C TRP A 3 19.84 10.47 21.10
N ASN A 4 19.15 9.82 22.04
CA ASN A 4 18.70 8.44 21.91
C ASN A 4 17.69 8.26 20.76
N ALA A 5 16.84 9.25 20.52
CA ALA A 5 15.84 9.20 19.45
C ALA A 5 16.49 9.27 18.07
N LYS A 6 17.58 10.05 17.92
CA LYS A 6 18.32 10.13 16.66
C LYS A 6 19.04 8.82 16.33
N GLU A 7 19.65 8.18 17.33
CA GLU A 7 20.34 6.90 17.14
C GLU A 7 19.36 5.78 16.75
N ALA A 8 18.17 5.77 17.36
CA ALA A 8 17.12 4.82 17.01
C ALA A 8 16.64 4.99 15.55
N ILE A 9 16.48 6.23 15.07
CA ILE A 9 16.11 6.50 13.67
C ILE A 9 17.19 5.98 12.73
N VAL A 10 18.46 6.33 12.97
CA VAL A 10 19.58 5.87 12.11
C VAL A 10 19.68 4.35 12.10
N ALA A 11 19.52 3.69 13.25
CA ALA A 11 19.53 2.24 13.33
C ALA A 11 18.38 1.60 12.53
N PHE A 12 17.18 2.18 12.60
CA PHE A 12 16.03 1.75 11.83
C PHE A 12 16.28 1.88 10.32
N GLU A 13 16.75 3.04 9.85
CA GLU A 13 17.05 3.30 8.44
C GLU A 13 18.11 2.31 7.90
N GLN A 14 19.16 2.05 8.67
CA GLN A 14 20.19 1.07 8.30
C GLN A 14 19.65 -0.36 8.25
N ALA A 15 18.79 -0.73 9.19
CA ALA A 15 18.15 -2.05 9.20
C ALA A 15 17.23 -2.23 8.00
N TYR A 16 16.45 -1.19 7.65
CA TYR A 16 15.55 -1.21 6.51
C TYR A 16 16.32 -1.27 5.19
N ALA A 17 17.39 -0.47 5.04
CA ALA A 17 18.25 -0.52 3.86
C ALA A 17 18.86 -1.92 3.62
N LYS A 18 19.32 -2.59 4.68
CA LYS A 18 19.81 -3.99 4.59
C LYS A 18 18.71 -4.97 4.16
N LEU A 19 17.46 -4.69 4.52
CA LEU A 19 16.33 -5.50 4.08
C LEU A 19 15.97 -5.22 2.62
N GLU A 20 16.05 -3.97 2.16
CA GLU A 20 15.89 -3.63 0.75
C GLU A 20 16.93 -4.34 -0.14
N ASP A 21 18.18 -4.46 0.30
CA ASP A 21 19.19 -5.22 -0.45
C ASP A 21 18.77 -6.69 -0.64
N LYS A 22 18.16 -7.29 0.38
CA LYS A 22 17.60 -8.65 0.28
C LYS A 22 16.40 -8.70 -0.66
N PHE A 23 15.57 -7.66 -0.69
CA PHE A 23 14.47 -7.56 -1.65
C PHE A 23 15.00 -7.49 -3.08
N ARG A 24 16.00 -6.65 -3.36
CA ARG A 24 16.66 -6.55 -4.68
C ARG A 24 17.24 -7.89 -5.12
N LEU A 25 17.96 -8.57 -4.23
CA LEU A 25 18.49 -9.92 -4.49
C LEU A 25 17.36 -10.91 -4.79
N LYS A 26 16.27 -10.89 -4.01
CA LYS A 26 15.14 -11.80 -4.23
C LYS A 26 14.43 -11.55 -5.57
N VAL A 27 14.30 -10.30 -6.00
CA VAL A 27 13.77 -9.96 -7.34
C VAL A 27 14.64 -10.57 -8.44
N ALA A 28 15.97 -10.44 -8.34
CA ALA A 28 16.89 -11.06 -9.30
C ALA A 28 16.78 -12.59 -9.32
N MET A 29 16.64 -13.22 -8.14
CA MET A 29 16.44 -14.67 -8.03
C MET A 29 15.09 -15.14 -8.60
N ASP A 30 14.05 -14.32 -8.53
CA ASP A 30 12.74 -14.66 -9.08
C ASP A 30 12.77 -14.73 -10.61
N GLU A 31 13.59 -13.89 -11.27
CA GLU A 31 13.79 -13.94 -12.71
C GLU A 31 14.43 -15.27 -13.13
N GLU A 32 15.46 -15.72 -12.42
CA GLU A 32 16.12 -17.00 -12.66
C GLU A 32 15.19 -18.19 -12.39
N ARG A 33 14.49 -18.17 -11.25
CA ARG A 33 13.69 -19.32 -10.78
C ARG A 33 12.35 -19.45 -11.51
N TRP A 34 11.71 -18.33 -11.80
CA TRP A 34 10.33 -18.30 -12.29
C TRP A 34 10.20 -17.75 -13.72
N GLY A 35 11.29 -17.26 -14.32
CA GLY A 35 11.27 -16.63 -15.64
C GLY A 35 10.47 -15.32 -15.65
N ILE A 36 10.39 -14.65 -14.50
CA ILE A 36 9.60 -13.43 -14.32
C ILE A 36 10.50 -12.23 -14.53
N ASP A 37 10.25 -11.50 -15.62
CA ASP A 37 10.87 -10.20 -15.81
C ASP A 37 10.27 -9.20 -14.80
N SER A 38 11.07 -8.77 -13.82
CA SER A 38 10.60 -7.89 -12.76
C SER A 38 11.65 -6.89 -12.31
N VAL A 39 11.16 -5.76 -11.79
CA VAL A 39 11.97 -4.66 -11.26
C VAL A 39 11.67 -4.49 -9.78
N TYR A 40 12.68 -4.33 -8.94
CA TYR A 40 12.45 -3.95 -7.55
C TYR A 40 11.83 -2.55 -7.51
N LEU A 41 10.59 -2.43 -7.03
CA LEU A 41 9.91 -1.14 -6.89
C LEU A 41 9.84 -0.75 -5.40
N PRO A 42 10.72 0.14 -4.91
CA PRO A 42 10.74 0.53 -3.51
C PRO A 42 9.49 1.29 -3.08
N THR A 43 9.01 1.05 -1.87
CA THR A 43 8.01 1.87 -1.18
C THR A 43 8.69 3.04 -0.46
N VAL A 44 7.92 4.06 -0.06
CA VAL A 44 8.47 5.11 0.82
C VAL A 44 8.76 4.51 2.18
N MET A 45 10.03 4.49 2.57
CA MET A 45 10.48 4.01 3.88
C MET A 45 9.74 4.76 5.00
N PRO A 46 9.15 4.05 5.98
CA PRO A 46 8.53 4.72 7.12
C PRO A 46 9.62 5.35 8.01
N SER A 47 9.29 6.40 8.76
CA SER A 47 10.24 7.06 9.67
C SER A 47 10.55 6.24 10.94
N GLY A 48 9.94 5.06 11.08
CA GLY A 48 10.09 4.15 12.20
C GLY A 48 8.93 3.15 12.24
N PRO A 49 8.81 2.35 13.32
CA PRO A 49 7.72 1.41 13.47
C PRO A 49 6.34 2.08 13.49
N VAL A 50 5.34 1.45 12.86
CA VAL A 50 3.99 1.99 12.64
C VAL A 50 2.90 1.19 13.35
N ASP A 51 1.74 1.81 13.56
CA ASP A 51 0.58 1.20 14.23
C ASP A 51 -0.28 0.36 13.26
N TYR A 52 -0.22 0.67 11.96
CA TYR A 52 -0.92 -0.05 10.91
C TYR A 52 -0.02 -0.39 9.73
N VAL A 53 -0.11 -1.61 9.24
CA VAL A 53 0.55 -2.02 7.99
C VAL A 53 -0.50 -2.44 6.98
N LEU A 54 -0.59 -1.73 5.86
CA LEU A 54 -1.48 -2.05 4.76
C LEU A 54 -0.69 -2.83 3.71
N VAL A 55 -1.16 -4.03 3.37
CA VAL A 55 -0.40 -5.01 2.60
C VAL A 55 -1.11 -5.33 1.28
N ALA A 56 -0.51 -4.97 0.15
CA ALA A 56 -0.91 -5.41 -1.17
C ALA A 56 -0.11 -6.66 -1.61
N MET A 57 -0.36 -7.15 -2.82
CA MET A 57 0.24 -8.40 -3.28
C MET A 57 1.64 -8.18 -3.89
N GLU A 58 1.70 -7.39 -4.96
CA GLU A 58 2.91 -6.97 -5.63
C GLU A 58 2.67 -5.68 -6.41
N PRO A 59 3.72 -4.92 -6.72
CA PRO A 59 3.62 -3.83 -7.67
C PRO A 59 3.43 -4.33 -9.11
N SER A 60 2.94 -3.44 -9.98
CA SER A 60 2.83 -3.70 -11.42
C SER A 60 3.70 -2.76 -12.24
N MET A 61 4.29 -3.30 -13.30
CA MET A 61 4.92 -2.51 -14.37
C MET A 61 3.89 -1.85 -15.31
N GLY A 62 2.61 -2.21 -15.18
CA GLY A 62 1.58 -1.77 -16.13
C GLY A 62 1.86 -2.32 -17.52
N GLY A 63 1.87 -1.43 -18.52
CA GLY A 63 2.22 -1.73 -19.92
C GLY A 63 3.63 -1.33 -20.33
N LYS A 64 4.53 -1.06 -19.37
CA LYS A 64 5.91 -0.62 -19.60
C LYS A 64 6.87 -1.80 -19.62
N SER A 65 8.04 -1.62 -20.25
CA SER A 65 9.14 -2.57 -20.17
C SER A 65 9.88 -2.51 -18.82
N LYS A 66 10.68 -3.54 -18.52
CA LYS A 66 11.57 -3.56 -17.36
C LYS A 66 12.48 -2.33 -17.32
N ASP A 67 13.14 -2.01 -18.43
CA ASP A 67 14.09 -0.89 -18.51
C ASP A 67 13.40 0.46 -18.29
N GLU A 68 12.18 0.64 -18.81
CA GLU A 68 11.40 1.85 -18.58
C GLU A 68 11.02 2.04 -17.11
N VAL A 69 10.62 0.95 -16.44
CA VAL A 69 10.29 0.98 -15.01
C VAL A 69 11.55 1.19 -14.18
N GLN A 70 12.65 0.52 -14.50
CA GLN A 70 13.94 0.70 -13.82
C GLN A 70 14.40 2.15 -13.91
N LYS A 71 14.35 2.75 -15.10
CA LYS A 71 14.67 4.17 -15.28
C LYS A 71 13.80 5.06 -14.40
N GLN A 72 12.50 4.78 -14.29
CA GLN A 72 11.60 5.56 -13.43
C GLN A 72 11.97 5.40 -11.95
N VAL A 73 12.33 4.18 -11.51
CA VAL A 73 12.80 3.93 -10.13
C VAL A 73 14.05 4.74 -9.82
N ASP A 74 15.01 4.78 -10.75
CA ASP A 74 16.24 5.56 -10.65
C ASP A 74 15.94 7.06 -10.61
N ASP A 75 14.94 7.52 -11.38
CA ASP A 75 14.44 8.90 -11.39
C ASP A 75 13.54 9.22 -10.16
N GLY A 76 13.39 8.29 -9.21
CA GLY A 76 12.71 8.53 -7.93
C GLY A 76 11.30 7.95 -7.79
N LEU A 77 10.82 7.13 -8.75
CA LEU A 77 9.54 6.43 -8.64
C LEU A 77 9.52 5.55 -7.39
N ARG A 78 8.47 5.70 -6.57
CA ARG A 78 8.19 4.85 -5.40
C ARG A 78 6.81 4.26 -5.50
N ASN A 79 6.62 3.03 -5.01
CA ASN A 79 5.29 2.42 -5.01
C ASN A 79 4.32 3.24 -4.14
N PHE A 80 3.03 3.17 -4.47
CA PHE A 80 1.95 3.89 -3.79
C PHE A 80 2.11 5.43 -3.76
N CYS A 81 2.76 6.04 -4.75
CA CYS A 81 3.01 7.49 -4.74
C CYS A 81 2.73 8.20 -6.08
N ASN A 82 2.10 7.54 -7.06
CA ASN A 82 2.07 8.05 -8.44
C ASN A 82 0.70 8.16 -9.06
N SER A 83 -0.36 7.73 -8.37
CA SER A 83 -1.73 7.80 -8.86
C SER A 83 -2.66 8.52 -7.90
N THR A 84 -3.77 9.03 -8.43
CA THR A 84 -4.85 9.60 -7.60
C THR A 84 -5.38 8.56 -6.62
N GLU A 85 -5.44 7.30 -7.02
CA GLU A 85 -5.85 6.16 -6.21
C GLU A 85 -4.89 5.94 -5.02
N ASP A 86 -3.58 6.05 -5.23
CA ASP A 86 -2.58 6.00 -4.15
C ASP A 86 -2.81 7.15 -3.15
N PHE A 87 -3.01 8.38 -3.65
CA PHE A 87 -3.26 9.52 -2.79
C PHE A 87 -4.59 9.43 -2.04
N ILE A 88 -5.62 8.82 -2.64
CA ILE A 88 -6.88 8.50 -1.96
C ILE A 88 -6.63 7.49 -0.84
N LEU A 89 -5.85 6.43 -1.08
CA LEU A 89 -5.47 5.45 -0.06
C LEU A 89 -4.77 6.15 1.12
N HIS A 90 -3.75 6.95 0.84
CA HIS A 90 -2.99 7.67 1.85
C HIS A 90 -3.84 8.69 2.62
N PHE A 91 -4.67 9.46 1.92
CA PHE A 91 -5.61 10.40 2.53
C PHE A 91 -6.56 9.68 3.48
N CYS A 92 -7.19 8.60 3.02
CA CYS A 92 -8.16 7.87 3.83
C CYS A 92 -7.50 7.14 5.00
N ALA A 93 -6.33 6.53 4.82
CA ALA A 93 -5.60 5.88 5.91
C ALA A 93 -5.21 6.91 7.00
N ARG A 94 -4.74 8.09 6.60
CA ARG A 94 -4.38 9.14 7.57
C ARG A 94 -5.60 9.68 8.33
N ASN A 95 -6.71 9.94 7.64
CA ASN A 95 -7.84 10.67 8.21
C ASN A 95 -8.90 9.77 8.88
N TYR A 96 -9.01 8.51 8.47
CA TYR A 96 -10.08 7.62 8.92
C TYR A 96 -9.58 6.38 9.65
N LEU A 97 -8.35 5.92 9.35
CA LEU A 97 -7.73 4.80 10.07
C LEU A 97 -6.95 5.30 11.29
N CYS A 98 -6.01 6.21 11.10
CA CYS A 98 -5.11 6.66 12.17
C CYS A 98 -5.79 7.63 13.14
N ARG A 99 -5.53 7.47 14.44
CA ARG A 99 -5.75 8.48 15.47
C ARG A 99 -4.56 9.45 15.56
N ASP A 100 -4.69 10.47 16.39
CA ASP A 100 -3.59 11.39 16.69
C ASP A 100 -2.39 10.62 17.26
N GLY A 101 -1.21 10.86 16.67
CA GLY A 101 0.02 10.14 17.03
C GLY A 101 0.19 8.73 16.44
N GLU A 102 -0.88 8.11 15.92
CA GLU A 102 -0.77 6.83 15.21
C GLU A 102 -0.20 7.04 13.80
N THR A 103 0.55 6.07 13.29
CA THR A 103 1.15 6.07 11.94
C THR A 103 0.84 4.78 11.19
N TYR A 104 1.03 4.81 9.87
CA TYR A 104 0.82 3.64 9.01
C TYR A 104 1.92 3.53 7.96
N HIS A 105 2.08 2.33 7.40
CA HIS A 105 2.92 2.05 6.24
C HIS A 105 2.14 1.21 5.23
N VAL A 106 2.37 1.45 3.94
CA VAL A 106 1.77 0.68 2.84
C VAL A 106 2.89 -0.08 2.15
N THR A 107 2.72 -1.39 2.00
CA THR A 107 3.74 -2.27 1.43
C THR A 107 3.12 -3.41 0.64
N ASP A 108 3.95 -4.18 -0.07
CA ASP A 108 3.53 -5.39 -0.79
C ASP A 108 4.11 -6.65 -0.14
N LEU A 109 3.43 -7.79 -0.30
CA LEU A 109 3.99 -9.09 0.04
C LEU A 109 5.26 -9.39 -0.78
N ALA A 110 5.23 -9.14 -2.09
CA ALA A 110 6.36 -9.28 -3.00
C ALA A 110 6.77 -7.93 -3.59
N LYS A 111 8.08 -7.67 -3.70
CA LYS A 111 8.60 -6.33 -4.08
C LYS A 111 8.93 -6.15 -5.56
N GLY A 112 8.89 -7.24 -6.32
CA GLY A 112 9.18 -7.22 -7.76
C GLY A 112 7.95 -6.82 -8.56
N ALA A 113 8.02 -5.67 -9.22
CA ALA A 113 7.00 -5.19 -10.13
C ALA A 113 6.94 -6.09 -11.37
N MET A 114 5.75 -6.60 -11.68
CA MET A 114 5.55 -7.56 -12.78
C MET A 114 4.65 -7.01 -13.89
N PRO A 115 4.73 -7.53 -15.12
CA PRO A 115 3.75 -7.23 -16.17
C PRO A 115 2.36 -7.73 -15.77
N THR A 116 1.32 -6.95 -16.10
CA THR A 116 -0.09 -7.32 -15.81
C THR A 116 -0.58 -8.55 -16.58
N THR A 117 0.17 -8.98 -17.61
CA THR A 117 -0.16 -10.11 -18.49
C THR A 117 0.36 -11.46 -17.98
N VAL A 118 1.23 -11.46 -16.95
CA VAL A 118 1.72 -12.70 -16.34
C VAL A 118 0.58 -13.35 -15.55
N LYS A 119 0.10 -14.51 -16.02
CA LYS A 119 -1.02 -15.23 -15.38
C LYS A 119 -0.63 -15.67 -13.97
N ALA A 120 -1.49 -15.32 -13.00
CA ALA A 120 -1.39 -15.69 -11.58
C ALA A 120 -1.22 -17.21 -11.30
N ALA A 121 -1.49 -18.09 -12.27
CA ALA A 121 -1.46 -19.54 -12.10
C ALA A 121 -0.06 -20.12 -11.82
N GLY A 122 1.03 -19.41 -12.12
CA GLY A 122 2.40 -19.82 -11.80
C GLY A 122 2.95 -19.27 -10.47
N ASN A 123 2.22 -18.37 -9.79
CA ASN A 123 2.82 -17.49 -8.78
C ASN A 123 2.62 -17.95 -7.32
N ALA A 124 1.85 -19.00 -7.05
CA ALA A 124 1.61 -19.44 -5.67
C ALA A 124 2.92 -19.71 -4.91
N GLY A 125 3.88 -20.42 -5.54
CA GLY A 125 5.19 -20.70 -4.94
C GLY A 125 6.09 -19.46 -4.79
N LYS A 126 5.90 -18.42 -5.62
CA LYS A 126 6.63 -17.15 -5.48
C LYS A 126 6.28 -16.48 -4.16
N TYR A 127 5.00 -16.34 -3.86
CA TYR A 127 4.55 -15.65 -2.64
C TYR A 127 4.93 -16.38 -1.36
N GLU A 128 4.97 -17.71 -1.43
CA GLU A 128 5.53 -18.56 -0.39
C GLU A 128 7.01 -18.21 -0.11
N ASP A 129 7.84 -18.05 -1.15
CA ASP A 129 9.24 -17.67 -0.97
C ASP A 129 9.39 -16.23 -0.42
N TRP A 130 8.50 -15.32 -0.81
CA TRP A 130 8.53 -13.92 -0.35
C TRP A 130 8.08 -13.77 1.10
N TYR A 131 7.20 -14.65 1.59
CA TYR A 131 6.59 -14.52 2.90
C TYR A 131 7.61 -14.38 4.03
N LEU A 132 8.71 -15.15 4.01
CA LEU A 132 9.75 -15.06 5.05
C LEU A 132 10.50 -13.72 5.05
N LEU A 133 10.62 -13.05 3.89
CA LEU A 133 11.22 -11.72 3.82
C LEU A 133 10.21 -10.64 4.24
N PHE A 134 8.93 -10.85 3.92
CA PHE A 134 7.84 -10.00 4.37
C PHE A 134 7.65 -10.06 5.90
N GLU A 135 7.78 -11.22 6.53
CA GLU A 135 7.75 -11.33 8.00
C GLU A 135 8.87 -10.52 8.65
N LYS A 136 10.09 -10.57 8.09
CA LYS A 136 11.23 -9.75 8.57
C LYS A 136 10.99 -8.25 8.39
N GLU A 137 10.26 -7.87 7.35
CA GLU A 137 9.83 -6.48 7.19
C GLU A 137 8.87 -6.10 8.31
N LEU A 138 7.83 -6.90 8.55
CA LEU A 138 6.87 -6.66 9.63
C LEU A 138 7.53 -6.58 11.00
N GLU A 139 8.47 -7.46 11.31
CA GLU A 139 9.25 -7.42 12.55
C GLU A 139 9.98 -6.09 12.73
N LEU A 140 10.43 -5.48 11.64
CA LEU A 140 11.13 -4.20 11.65
C LEU A 140 10.15 -3.02 11.71
N ILE A 141 9.11 -3.02 10.87
CA ILE A 141 8.26 -1.86 10.64
C ILE A 141 7.02 -1.81 11.53
N ALA A 142 6.63 -2.89 12.19
CA ALA A 142 5.38 -2.93 12.94
C ALA A 142 5.66 -2.75 14.44
N LYS A 143 4.94 -1.82 15.10
CA LYS A 143 4.97 -1.73 16.57
C LYS A 143 4.39 -3.01 17.20
N PRO A 144 4.74 -3.33 18.47
CA PRO A 144 4.01 -4.35 19.21
C PRO A 144 2.50 -4.09 19.21
N GLY A 145 1.70 -5.04 18.72
CA GLY A 145 0.25 -4.90 18.60
C GLY A 145 -0.23 -4.11 17.37
N ALA A 146 0.67 -3.80 16.43
CA ALA A 146 0.30 -3.20 15.16
C ALA A 146 -0.71 -4.06 14.39
N ARG A 147 -1.58 -3.40 13.65
CA ARG A 147 -2.69 -4.02 12.91
C ARG A 147 -2.36 -4.14 11.44
N ILE A 148 -2.52 -5.35 10.92
CA ILE A 148 -2.20 -5.68 9.53
C ILE A 148 -3.51 -5.74 8.74
N ILE A 149 -3.57 -4.99 7.65
CA ILE A 149 -4.76 -4.84 6.82
C ILE A 149 -4.39 -5.25 5.40
N SER A 150 -5.06 -6.26 4.86
CA SER A 150 -4.83 -6.69 3.48
C SER A 150 -5.53 -5.77 2.48
N ILE A 151 -4.89 -5.45 1.36
CA ILE A 151 -5.47 -4.73 0.24
C ILE A 151 -5.93 -5.77 -0.79
N GLY A 152 -7.22 -6.11 -0.73
CA GLY A 152 -7.85 -7.08 -1.61
C GLY A 152 -7.90 -8.51 -1.06
N LYS A 153 -8.88 -9.27 -1.57
CA LYS A 153 -9.17 -10.65 -1.14
C LYS A 153 -8.05 -11.67 -1.40
N PRO A 154 -7.26 -11.60 -2.49
CA PRO A 154 -6.17 -12.54 -2.69
C PRO A 154 -5.12 -12.46 -1.57
N VAL A 155 -4.74 -11.24 -1.18
CA VAL A 155 -3.80 -11.01 -0.08
C VAL A 155 -4.39 -11.48 1.24
N GLU A 156 -5.65 -11.13 1.52
CA GLU A 156 -6.38 -11.61 2.71
C GLU A 156 -6.31 -13.13 2.84
N ARG A 157 -6.69 -13.86 1.79
CA ARG A 157 -6.67 -15.34 1.81
C ARG A 157 -5.27 -15.89 2.03
N PHE A 158 -4.26 -15.29 1.40
CA PHE A 158 -2.87 -15.73 1.57
C PHE A 158 -2.41 -15.53 3.03
N LEU A 159 -2.56 -14.32 3.57
CA LEU A 159 -2.12 -14.00 4.93
C LEU A 159 -2.90 -14.77 6.00
N SER A 160 -4.22 -14.94 5.83
CA SER A 160 -5.03 -15.78 6.73
C SER A 160 -4.61 -17.25 6.64
N GLY A 161 -4.29 -17.76 5.44
CA GLY A 161 -3.76 -19.12 5.25
C GLY A 161 -2.41 -19.34 5.93
N LYS A 162 -1.63 -18.27 6.14
CA LYS A 162 -0.40 -18.28 6.92
C LYS A 162 -0.59 -18.17 8.44
N GLY A 163 -1.80 -17.85 8.90
CA GLY A 163 -2.04 -17.57 10.31
C GLY A 163 -1.28 -16.33 10.80
N LEU A 164 -1.09 -15.33 9.94
CA LEU A 164 -0.38 -14.10 10.30
C LEU A 164 -1.09 -13.39 11.45
N ARG A 165 -0.37 -13.20 12.57
CA ARG A 165 -0.89 -12.52 13.76
C ARG A 165 -1.16 -11.04 13.50
N GLY A 166 -2.19 -10.49 14.14
CA GLY A 166 -2.50 -9.07 14.05
C GLY A 166 -3.22 -8.65 12.77
N HIS A 167 -3.59 -9.58 11.89
CA HIS A 167 -4.44 -9.31 10.74
C HIS A 167 -5.87 -8.98 11.22
N VAL A 168 -6.40 -7.80 10.84
CA VAL A 168 -7.70 -7.29 11.33
C VAL A 168 -8.78 -7.18 10.26
N GLY A 169 -8.42 -7.40 9.01
CA GLY A 169 -9.37 -7.42 7.90
C GLY A 169 -8.78 -6.97 6.57
N THR A 170 -9.68 -6.71 5.63
CA THR A 170 -9.36 -6.42 4.24
C THR A 170 -10.04 -5.14 3.77
N ILE A 171 -9.35 -4.37 2.94
CA ILE A 171 -9.92 -3.24 2.20
C ILE A 171 -10.05 -3.56 0.72
N LEU A 172 -10.87 -2.78 0.02
CA LEU A 172 -11.05 -2.93 -1.42
C LEU A 172 -9.74 -2.63 -2.17
N HIS A 173 -9.39 -3.48 -3.14
CA HIS A 173 -8.31 -3.16 -4.07
C HIS A 173 -8.71 -1.98 -4.96
N TYR A 174 -7.84 -1.01 -5.20
CA TYR A 174 -8.18 0.20 -5.96
C TYR A 174 -8.22 0.00 -7.49
N SER A 175 -7.94 -1.20 -7.99
CA SER A 175 -7.92 -1.44 -9.45
C SER A 175 -9.28 -1.25 -10.12
N PRO A 176 -9.31 -1.02 -11.45
CA PRO A 176 -10.56 -0.91 -12.21
C PRO A 176 -11.47 -2.14 -12.09
N GLN A 177 -10.92 -3.35 -11.94
CA GLN A 177 -11.74 -4.56 -11.79
C GLN A 177 -12.59 -4.55 -10.51
N ALA A 178 -12.16 -3.79 -9.49
CA ALA A 178 -12.90 -3.62 -8.25
C ALA A 178 -13.90 -2.45 -8.29
N ALA A 179 -13.98 -1.70 -9.39
CA ALA A 179 -14.83 -0.51 -9.49
C ALA A 179 -16.32 -0.83 -9.26
N SER A 180 -16.79 -1.99 -9.73
CA SER A 180 -18.17 -2.47 -9.54
C SER A 180 -18.56 -2.69 -8.08
N HIS A 181 -17.59 -2.76 -7.17
CA HIS A 181 -17.82 -2.95 -5.73
C HIS A 181 -17.84 -1.63 -4.94
N ARG A 182 -17.38 -0.52 -5.51
CA ARG A 182 -17.21 0.76 -4.79
C ARG A 182 -18.54 1.31 -4.28
N GLY A 183 -19.61 1.20 -5.07
CA GLY A 183 -20.94 1.66 -4.68
C GLY A 183 -21.58 0.89 -3.51
N ARG A 184 -21.06 -0.29 -3.13
CA ARG A 184 -21.65 -1.08 -2.04
C ARG A 184 -21.54 -0.41 -0.69
N ALA A 185 -20.51 0.41 -0.47
CA ALA A 185 -20.35 1.16 0.77
C ALA A 185 -21.40 2.29 0.91
N ILE A 186 -22.05 2.69 -0.19
CA ILE A 186 -23.02 3.79 -0.24
C ILE A 186 -24.42 3.32 0.11
N VAL A 187 -24.76 2.05 -0.17
CA VAL A 187 -26.10 1.51 0.06
C VAL A 187 -26.47 1.67 1.54
N GLY A 188 -27.52 2.44 1.82
CA GLY A 188 -27.97 2.79 3.17
C GLY A 188 -27.19 3.94 3.84
N ARG A 189 -26.29 4.61 3.12
CA ARG A 189 -25.44 5.74 3.55
C ARG A 189 -25.44 6.88 2.51
N GLU A 190 -26.49 7.00 1.71
CA GLU A 190 -26.54 7.89 0.55
C GLU A 190 -26.38 9.38 0.94
N ALA A 191 -26.97 9.80 2.06
CA ALA A 191 -26.83 11.16 2.57
C ALA A 191 -25.39 11.45 3.04
N GLU A 192 -24.78 10.51 3.76
CA GLU A 192 -23.38 10.59 4.20
C GLU A 192 -22.44 10.67 2.99
N TYR A 193 -22.69 9.84 1.97
CA TYR A 193 -21.94 9.86 0.72
C TYR A 193 -22.06 11.20 0.00
N THR A 194 -23.27 11.74 -0.11
CA THR A 194 -23.51 13.03 -0.79
C THR A 194 -22.75 14.16 -0.12
N GLN A 195 -22.78 14.20 1.22
CA GLN A 195 -22.00 15.17 1.99
C GLN A 195 -20.49 14.97 1.81
N PHE A 196 -20.00 13.73 1.92
CA PHE A 196 -18.58 13.44 1.74
C PHE A 196 -18.09 13.82 0.33
N ALA A 197 -18.87 13.47 -0.69
CA ALA A 197 -18.58 13.74 -2.10
C ALA A 197 -18.44 15.23 -2.41
N SER A 198 -19.13 16.10 -1.67
CA SER A 198 -19.03 17.56 -1.84
C SER A 198 -17.78 18.18 -1.24
N PHE A 199 -17.04 17.45 -0.39
CA PHE A 199 -15.85 17.98 0.29
C PHE A 199 -14.53 17.46 -0.29
N ILE A 200 -14.54 16.31 -0.98
CA ILE A 200 -13.32 15.69 -1.48
C ILE A 200 -12.92 16.19 -2.88
N HIS A 201 -11.77 16.86 -2.94
CA HIS A 201 -11.23 17.46 -4.15
C HIS A 201 -9.77 17.04 -4.38
N VAL A 202 -9.27 17.23 -5.59
CA VAL A 202 -7.87 17.00 -5.96
C VAL A 202 -7.30 18.24 -6.62
N LEU A 203 -6.01 18.51 -6.38
CA LEU A 203 -5.31 19.54 -7.13
C LEU A 203 -4.99 19.04 -8.55
N PRO A 204 -5.14 19.87 -9.59
CA PRO A 204 -4.74 19.51 -10.94
C PRO A 204 -3.27 19.10 -11.02
N GLN A 205 -2.91 18.20 -11.94
CA GLN A 205 -1.51 17.86 -12.19
C GLN A 205 -0.69 19.11 -12.59
N GLY A 206 0.54 19.19 -12.08
CA GLY A 206 1.41 20.35 -12.27
C GLY A 206 1.03 21.59 -11.44
N SER A 207 0.12 21.45 -10.47
CA SER A 207 -0.08 22.49 -9.45
C SER A 207 1.15 22.54 -8.55
N SER A 208 1.72 23.72 -8.37
CA SER A 208 2.78 23.94 -7.39
C SER A 208 2.16 24.34 -6.06
N TRP A 209 2.85 24.06 -4.95
CA TRP A 209 2.42 24.54 -3.63
C TRP A 209 2.43 26.07 -3.54
N SER A 210 3.27 26.73 -4.34
CA SER A 210 3.37 28.19 -4.42
C SER A 210 2.27 28.85 -5.24
N GLU A 211 1.66 28.12 -6.18
CA GLU A 211 0.57 28.59 -7.04
C GLU A 211 -0.50 27.48 -7.16
N PRO A 212 -1.29 27.27 -6.09
CA PRO A 212 -2.30 26.24 -6.10
C PRO A 212 -3.39 26.60 -7.12
N LYS A 213 -3.53 25.75 -8.14
CA LYS A 213 -4.70 25.81 -9.02
C LYS A 213 -5.95 25.42 -8.23
N GLU A 214 -7.10 25.90 -8.68
CA GLU A 214 -8.39 25.58 -8.07
C GLU A 214 -8.59 24.06 -7.99
N ALA A 215 -8.96 23.58 -6.81
CA ALA A 215 -9.17 22.16 -6.58
C ALA A 215 -10.40 21.69 -7.38
N ILE A 216 -10.27 20.58 -8.08
CA ILE A 216 -11.36 20.02 -8.89
C ILE A 216 -11.99 18.81 -8.18
N PRO A 217 -13.30 18.58 -8.35
CA PRO A 217 -13.93 17.40 -7.81
C PRO A 217 -13.30 16.12 -8.37
N LEU A 218 -13.11 15.10 -7.53
CA LEU A 218 -12.74 13.76 -7.98
C LEU A 218 -13.81 13.21 -8.94
N SER A 219 -13.45 12.31 -9.85
CA SER A 219 -14.45 11.57 -10.65
C SER A 219 -15.38 10.76 -9.73
N GLU A 220 -16.60 10.47 -10.20
CA GLU A 220 -17.58 9.71 -9.41
C GLU A 220 -16.99 8.39 -8.87
N SER A 221 -16.34 7.62 -9.74
CA SER A 221 -15.71 6.35 -9.34
C SER A 221 -14.63 6.52 -8.26
N ARG A 222 -13.91 7.65 -8.25
CA ARG A 222 -12.89 7.97 -7.23
C ARG A 222 -13.50 8.45 -5.92
N ARG A 223 -14.60 9.21 -5.98
CA ARG A 223 -15.39 9.56 -4.77
C ARG A 223 -15.94 8.32 -4.09
N GLN A 224 -16.50 7.39 -4.87
CA GLN A 224 -16.99 6.12 -4.35
C GLN A 224 -15.86 5.28 -3.71
N LEU A 225 -14.67 5.26 -4.33
CA LEU A 225 -13.50 4.59 -3.75
C LEU A 225 -13.10 5.20 -2.40
N ALA A 226 -12.97 6.53 -2.35
CA ALA A 226 -12.59 7.24 -1.14
C ALA A 226 -13.63 7.05 -0.01
N PHE A 227 -14.93 7.04 -0.36
CA PHE A 227 -15.99 6.75 0.60
C PHE A 227 -15.95 5.30 1.10
N ALA A 228 -15.70 4.33 0.22
CA ALA A 228 -15.51 2.94 0.63
C ALA A 228 -14.33 2.77 1.59
N TYR A 229 -13.22 3.47 1.35
CA TYR A 229 -12.09 3.50 2.28
C TYR A 229 -12.41 4.20 3.60
N LYS A 230 -13.10 5.33 3.59
CA LYS A 230 -13.57 5.99 4.82
C LYS A 230 -14.32 5.00 5.72
N VAL A 231 -15.40 4.42 5.20
CA VAL A 231 -16.27 3.53 5.96
C VAL A 231 -15.52 2.30 6.46
N CYS A 232 -14.67 1.71 5.61
CA CYS A 232 -13.91 0.53 6.00
C CYS A 232 -12.84 0.83 7.05
N PHE A 233 -12.10 1.93 6.90
CA PHE A 233 -11.07 2.31 7.86
C PHE A 233 -11.64 2.72 9.20
N GLU A 234 -12.77 3.43 9.26
CA GLU A 234 -13.46 3.71 10.52
C GLU A 234 -13.82 2.42 11.25
N HIS A 235 -14.32 1.42 10.52
CA HIS A 235 -14.62 0.11 11.09
C HIS A 235 -13.38 -0.66 11.56
N LEU A 236 -12.30 -0.65 10.77
CA LEU A 236 -11.04 -1.35 11.11
C LEU A 236 -10.28 -0.68 12.25
N ARG A 237 -10.35 0.65 12.39
CA ARG A 237 -9.74 1.41 13.48
C ARG A 237 -10.22 0.97 14.85
N ASP A 238 -11.45 0.50 14.96
CA ASP A 238 -12.03 0.12 16.25
C ASP A 238 -12.03 -1.41 16.48
N ARG A 239 -11.50 -2.18 15.51
CA ARG A 239 -11.27 -3.62 15.66
C ARG A 239 -10.01 -3.93 16.48
N LYS A 240 -10.12 -4.96 17.32
CA LYS A 240 -8.99 -5.56 18.02
C LYS A 240 -8.30 -6.60 17.12
N PRO A 241 -6.97 -6.75 17.19
CA PRO A 241 -6.26 -7.87 16.55
C PRO A 241 -6.75 -9.20 17.10
N GLU A 242 -7.00 -10.16 16.20
CA GLU A 242 -7.27 -11.57 16.51
C GLU A 242 -5.99 -12.34 16.86
#